data_AF-R7RQP3-F1
#
_entry.id   AF-R7RQP3-F1
#
_cell.length_a   1.000
_cell.length_b   1.000
_cell.length_c   1.000
_cell.angle_alpha   90.00
_cell.angle_beta   90.00
_cell.angle_gamma   90.00
#
_symmetry.space_group_name_H-M   'P 1'
#
loop_
_entity.id
_entity.type
_entity.pdbx_description
1 polymer ?
#
loop_
_entity_poly.entity_id
_entity_poly.type
_entity_poly.pdbx_seq_one_letter_code
_entity_poly.pdbx_strand_id
1 'polypeptide(L)' 'MADKNLVCQDCGKDFVFTEGEQKFYAEKGFENEPKRCPDCRKARKQQKRNFDRR' A
#
# COMPACT_ATOMS: atom_id res chain seq x y z
N MET A 1 -4.94 -17.51 -0.62
CA MET A 1 -5.03 -16.37 -1.55
C MET A 1 -3.68 -16.25 -2.25
N ALA A 2 -3.60 -16.46 -3.57
CA ALA A 2 -2.31 -16.33 -4.26
C ALA A 2 -1.78 -14.88 -4.24
N ASP A 3 -0.47 -14.72 -4.38
CA ASP A 3 0.18 -13.41 -4.55
C ASP A 3 -0.33 -12.74 -5.83
N LYS A 4 -0.59 -11.44 -5.76
CA LYS A 4 -1.09 -10.66 -6.90
C LYS A 4 -0.13 -9.56 -7.25
N ASN A 5 0.25 -9.43 -8.50
CA ASN A 5 1.00 -8.25 -8.96
C ASN A 5 0.01 -7.14 -9.32
N LEU A 6 0.16 -5.99 -8.69
CA LEU A 6 -0.65 -4.80 -8.89
C LEU A 6 0.21 -3.65 -9.38
N VAL A 7 -0.41 -2.69 -10.08
CA VAL A 7 0.28 -1.50 -10.59
C VAL A 7 -0.02 -0.32 -9.66
N CYS A 8 1.03 0.37 -9.23
CA CYS A 8 0.89 1.55 -8.38
C CYS A 8 0.32 2.73 -9.18
N GLN A 9 -0.82 3.27 -8.74
CA GLN A 9 -1.46 4.42 -9.38
C GLN A 9 -0.61 5.71 -9.31
N ASP A 10 0.31 5.83 -8.35
CA ASP A 10 1.13 7.04 -8.14
C ASP A 10 2.42 7.05 -9.00
N CYS A 11 3.09 5.91 -9.14
CA CYS A 11 4.40 5.82 -9.79
C CYS A 11 4.45 4.84 -10.98
N GLY A 12 3.36 4.15 -11.28
CA GLY A 12 3.25 3.21 -12.39
C GLY A 12 4.01 1.89 -12.23
N LYS A 13 4.73 1.69 -11.11
CA LYS A 13 5.50 0.46 -10.88
C LYS A 13 4.61 -0.69 -10.44
N ASP A 14 4.92 -1.87 -10.94
CA ASP A 14 4.45 -3.15 -10.43
C ASP A 14 4.93 -3.40 -9.00
N PHE A 15 4.05 -3.93 -8.16
CA PHE A 15 4.35 -4.38 -6.80
C PHE A 15 3.53 -5.61 -6.46
N VAL A 16 4.06 -6.43 -5.55
CA VAL A 16 3.41 -7.67 -5.13
C VAL A 16 2.49 -7.38 -3.94
N PHE A 17 1.23 -7.78 -4.06
CA PHE A 17 0.26 -7.85 -2.99
C PHE A 17 0.18 -9.31 -2.50
N THR A 18 1.01 -9.60 -1.51
CA THR A 18 1.24 -10.96 -1.00
C THR A 18 0.02 -11.52 -0.28
N GLU A 19 -0.05 -12.84 -0.11
CA GLU A 19 -1.12 -13.47 0.69
C GLU A 19 -1.17 -12.89 2.12
N GLY A 20 -0.01 -12.63 2.72
CA GLY A 20 0.09 -12.06 4.07
C GLY A 20 -0.52 -10.66 4.17
N GLU A 21 -0.29 -9.81 3.16
CA GLU A 21 -0.91 -8.49 3.09
C GLU A 21 -2.42 -8.59 2.84
N GLN A 22 -2.87 -9.53 2.01
CA GLN A 22 -4.29 -9.79 1.79
C GLN A 22 -5.01 -10.16 3.09
N LYS A 23 -4.41 -11.06 3.89
CA LYS A 23 -4.93 -11.42 5.22
C LYS A 23 -4.96 -10.23 6.16
N PHE A 24 -3.89 -9.44 6.21
CA PHE A 24 -3.84 -8.24 7.03
C PHE A 24 -4.92 -7.21 6.65
N TYR A 25 -5.19 -7.05 5.34
CA TYR A 25 -6.25 -6.17 4.86
C TYR A 25 -7.63 -6.68 5.26
N ALA A 26 -7.88 -7.99 5.08
CA ALA A 26 -9.13 -8.62 5.47
C ALA A 26 -9.38 -8.53 6.99
N GLU A 27 -8.36 -8.79 7.83
CA GLU A 27 -8.45 -8.67 9.28
C GLU A 27 -8.72 -7.23 9.75
N LYS A 28 -8.27 -6.23 8.98
CA LYS A 28 -8.58 -4.82 9.24
C LYS A 28 -9.94 -4.38 8.70
N GLY A 29 -10.69 -5.26 8.03
CA GLY A 29 -11.96 -4.93 7.39
C GLY A 29 -11.81 -4.12 6.10
N PHE A 30 -10.64 -4.17 5.44
CA PHE A 30 -10.45 -3.57 4.13
C PHE A 30 -10.86 -4.55 3.03
N GLU A 31 -11.97 -4.27 2.36
CA GLU A 31 -12.44 -5.04 1.20
C GLU A 31 -11.68 -4.69 -0.09
N ASN A 32 -10.94 -3.57 -0.10
CA ASN A 32 -10.30 -3.03 -1.29
C ASN A 32 -8.81 -3.39 -1.38
N GLU A 33 -8.36 -3.72 -2.58
CA GLU A 33 -6.95 -3.95 -2.90
C GLU A 33 -6.12 -2.65 -2.82
N PRO A 34 -4.83 -2.74 -2.45
CA PRO A 34 -3.96 -1.58 -2.42
C PRO A 34 -3.79 -0.98 -3.82
N LYS A 35 -4.07 0.33 -3.96
CA LYS A 35 -3.81 1.07 -5.21
C LYS A 35 -2.41 1.66 -5.33
N ARG A 36 -1.63 1.63 -4.25
CA ARG A 36 -0.30 2.22 -4.16
C ARG A 36 0.68 1.24 -3.56
N CYS A 37 1.89 1.20 -4.12
CA CYS A 37 2.98 0.37 -3.64
C CYS A 37 3.46 0.81 -2.24
N PRO A 38 4.21 -0.06 -1.54
CA PRO A 38 4.73 0.22 -0.20
C PRO A 38 5.56 1.51 -0.13
N ASP A 39 6.38 1.78 -1.15
CA ASP A 39 7.22 2.98 -1.22
C ASP A 39 6.39 4.27 -1.28
N CYS A 40 5.40 4.34 -2.16
CA CYS A 40 4.52 5.52 -2.27
C CYS A 40 3.68 5.72 -1.00
N ARG A 41 3.24 4.64 -0.34
CA ARG A 41 2.56 4.72 0.96
C ARG A 41 3.49 5.26 2.04
N LYS A 42 4.73 4.77 2.09
CA LYS A 42 5.75 5.21 3.06
C LYS A 42 6.13 6.68 2.83
N ALA A 43 6.33 7.08 1.58
CA ALA A 43 6.63 8.46 1.20
C ALA A 43 5.51 9.42 1.64
N ARG A 44 4.23 9.09 1.37
CA ARG A 44 3.10 9.88 1.87
C ARG A 44 3.05 9.97 3.40
N LYS A 45 3.29 8.85 4.09
CA LYS A 45 3.33 8.83 5.57
C LYS A 45 4.44 9.73 6.10
N GLN A 46 5.61 9.73 5.46
CA GLN A 46 6.75 10.57 5.83
C GLN A 46 6.49 12.05 5.56
N GLN A 47 5.86 12.40 4.43
CA GLN A 47 5.46 13.78 4.12
C GLN A 47 4.50 14.35 5.16
N LYS A 48 3.48 13.58 5.58
CA LYS A 48 2.56 13.99 6.65
C LYS A 48 3.31 14.32 7.94
N ARG A 49 4.19 13.42 8.37
CA ARG A 49 4.98 13.56 9.61
C ARG A 49 5.92 14.78 9.60
N ASN A 50 6.32 15.25 8.42
CA ASN A 50 7.15 16.43 8.27
C ASN A 50 6.34 17.74 8.33
N PHE A 51 5.06 17.69 7.97
CA PHE A 51 4.15 18.83 8.07
C PHE A 51 3.68 19.05 9.52
N ASP A 52 3.39 17.98 10.27
CA ASP A 52 3.00 18.08 11.70
C ASP A 52 4.12 18.64 12.62
N ARG A 53 5.36 18.72 12.13
CA ARG A 53 6.52 19.26 12.88
C ARG A 53 6.91 20.69 12.47
N ARG A 54 6.14 21.31 11.59
CA ARG A 54 6.41 22.66 11.08
C ARG A 54 5.40 23.65 11.66
#